data_AF-A0A3B9J8Z6-F1
#
_entry.id   AF-A0A3B9J8Z6-F1
#
_cell.length_a   1.000
_cell.length_b   1.000
_cell.length_c   1.000
_cell.angle_alpha   90.00
_cell.angle_beta   90.00
_cell.angle_gamma   90.00
#
_symmetry.space_group_name_H-M   'P 1'
#
loop_
_entity.id
_entity.type
_entity.pdbx_description
1 polymer ?
#
loop_
_entity_poly.entity_id
_entity_poly.type
_entity_poly.pdbx_seq_one_letter_code
_entity_poly.pdbx_strand_id
1 'polypeptide(L)'
;HLRRALAFTKSDVGAHGLPLAGFADWNDTINLRTGAESLFTANLYGVALNEMIGLCRFLGDEASASAYLADHAEMSARVNQHAWDGEWYIRYFDHDGAPIGSKVNQQGKIFLNGQTWPVLSGFATPERASSALESVRKHLNTSKGIKLSAPGYNGFDPSKGGVTTYPPG
;
A
#
# COMPACT_ATOMS: atom_id res chain seq x y z
N HIS A 1 -10.36 6.89 -20.86
CA HIS A 1 -9.03 6.52 -20.30
C HIS A 1 -9.07 6.24 -18.81
N LEU A 2 -9.52 7.19 -17.96
CA LEU A 2 -9.59 6.98 -16.49
C LEU A 2 -10.31 5.69 -16.06
N ARG A 3 -11.49 5.41 -16.64
CA ARG A 3 -12.22 4.16 -16.41
C ARG A 3 -11.40 2.90 -16.70
N ARG A 4 -10.57 2.92 -17.75
CA ARG A 4 -9.68 1.79 -18.09
C ARG A 4 -8.55 1.62 -17.09
N ALA A 5 -7.99 2.72 -16.58
CA ALA A 5 -6.96 2.67 -15.55
C ALA A 5 -7.50 2.04 -14.25
N LEU A 6 -8.70 2.44 -13.82
CA LEU A 6 -9.36 1.84 -12.66
C LEU A 6 -9.69 0.36 -12.88
N ALA A 7 -10.23 0.02 -14.06
CA ALA A 7 -10.54 -1.36 -14.42
C ALA A 7 -9.29 -2.25 -14.42
N PHE A 8 -8.15 -1.74 -14.90
CA PHE A 8 -6.87 -2.46 -14.86
C PHE A 8 -6.49 -2.83 -13.43
N THR A 9 -6.42 -1.86 -12.51
CA THR A 9 -6.04 -2.12 -11.11
C THR A 9 -7.03 -3.03 -10.40
N LYS A 10 -8.33 -2.93 -10.72
CA LYS A 10 -9.36 -3.83 -10.19
C LYS A 10 -9.15 -5.29 -10.60
N SER A 11 -8.73 -5.52 -11.85
CA SER A 11 -8.55 -6.86 -12.40
C SER A 11 -7.16 -7.46 -12.18
N ASP A 12 -6.14 -6.63 -11.96
CA ASP A 12 -4.74 -7.03 -11.85
C ASP A 12 -4.34 -7.19 -10.38
N VAL A 13 -4.86 -8.26 -9.75
CA VAL A 13 -4.72 -8.53 -8.31
C VAL A 13 -4.07 -9.89 -8.04
N GLY A 14 -3.39 -10.01 -6.89
CA GLY A 14 -2.75 -11.24 -6.44
C GLY A 14 -3.62 -12.09 -5.51
N ALA A 15 -2.96 -12.95 -4.73
CA ALA A 15 -3.60 -13.97 -3.90
C ALA A 15 -4.49 -13.41 -2.79
N HIS A 16 -4.18 -12.22 -2.26
CA HIS A 16 -4.97 -11.53 -1.23
C HIS A 16 -6.02 -10.59 -1.86
N GLY A 17 -6.13 -10.58 -3.19
CA GLY A 17 -6.98 -9.65 -3.92
C GLY A 17 -6.47 -8.21 -3.86
N LEU A 18 -5.20 -7.99 -3.53
CA LEU A 18 -4.55 -6.69 -3.59
C LEU A 18 -3.88 -6.50 -4.96
N PRO A 19 -3.74 -5.27 -5.48
CA PRO A 19 -3.14 -5.06 -6.79
C PRO A 19 -1.70 -5.56 -6.86
N LEU A 20 -1.35 -6.16 -7.99
CA LEU A 20 0.01 -6.62 -8.25
C LEU A 20 0.97 -5.41 -8.29
N ALA A 21 2.19 -5.63 -7.80
CA ALA A 21 3.24 -4.62 -7.77
C ALA A 21 3.89 -4.39 -9.15
N GLY A 22 3.68 -5.29 -10.11
CA GLY A 22 4.39 -5.27 -11.39
C GLY A 22 5.90 -5.40 -11.17
N PHE A 23 6.70 -4.59 -11.89
CA PHE A 23 8.15 -4.51 -11.67
C PHE A 23 8.50 -3.67 -10.42
N ALA A 24 7.76 -2.59 -10.21
CA ALA A 24 7.83 -1.72 -9.04
C ALA A 24 6.52 -0.92 -8.95
N ASP A 25 6.19 -0.46 -7.75
CA ASP A 25 5.18 0.58 -7.55
C ASP A 25 5.84 1.97 -7.50
N TRP A 26 5.36 2.90 -6.66
CA TRP A 26 6.02 4.18 -6.45
C TRP A 26 7.47 4.07 -5.94
N ASN A 27 7.81 2.99 -5.23
CA ASN A 27 9.19 2.76 -4.81
C ASN A 27 9.94 1.94 -5.86
N ASP A 28 10.58 2.61 -6.81
CA ASP A 28 11.37 2.02 -7.91
C ASP A 28 12.44 1.01 -7.45
N THR A 29 12.90 1.13 -6.19
CA THR A 29 13.97 0.29 -5.66
C THR A 29 13.46 -1.05 -5.10
N ILE A 30 12.15 -1.22 -4.91
CA ILE A 30 11.59 -2.51 -4.51
C ILE A 30 11.19 -3.28 -5.77
N ASN A 31 11.99 -4.30 -6.10
CA ASN A 31 11.78 -5.10 -7.31
C ASN A 31 11.50 -6.55 -6.92
N LEU A 32 10.24 -6.82 -6.61
CA LEU A 32 9.79 -8.15 -6.19
C LEU A 32 9.52 -9.03 -7.41
N ARG A 33 9.56 -10.35 -7.20
CA ARG A 33 9.18 -11.32 -8.24
C ARG A 33 7.72 -11.12 -8.65
N THR A 34 7.41 -11.40 -9.92
CA THR A 34 6.04 -11.37 -10.47
C THR A 34 5.09 -12.18 -9.59
N GLY A 35 3.91 -11.60 -9.30
CA GLY A 35 2.94 -12.17 -8.38
C GLY A 35 2.90 -11.46 -7.02
N ALA A 36 3.91 -10.62 -6.71
CA ALA A 36 3.90 -9.78 -5.53
C ALA A 36 2.79 -8.73 -5.56
N GLU A 37 2.25 -8.39 -4.38
CA GLU A 37 1.14 -7.45 -4.20
C GLU A 37 1.60 -6.18 -3.47
N SER A 38 1.05 -5.03 -3.87
CA SER A 38 1.40 -3.73 -3.30
C SER A 38 0.24 -3.12 -2.51
N LEU A 39 0.49 -2.88 -1.21
CA LEU A 39 -0.44 -2.12 -0.40
C LEU A 39 -0.54 -0.64 -0.87
N PHE A 40 0.56 -0.04 -1.32
CA PHE A 40 0.52 1.32 -1.84
C PHE A 40 -0.42 1.42 -3.04
N THR A 41 -0.31 0.49 -4.01
CA THR A 41 -1.18 0.50 -5.19
C THR A 41 -2.64 0.28 -4.84
N ALA A 42 -2.94 -0.59 -3.85
CA ALA A 42 -4.29 -0.75 -3.31
C ALA A 42 -4.87 0.57 -2.81
N ASN A 43 -4.09 1.34 -2.05
CA ASN A 43 -4.54 2.59 -1.47
C ASN A 43 -4.58 3.75 -2.48
N LEU A 44 -3.64 3.79 -3.43
CA LEU A 44 -3.70 4.71 -4.56
C LEU A 44 -4.96 4.49 -5.38
N TYR A 45 -5.36 3.23 -5.59
CA TYR A 45 -6.64 2.88 -6.20
C TYR A 45 -7.83 3.42 -5.40
N GLY A 46 -7.82 3.28 -4.07
CA GLY A 46 -8.84 3.87 -3.20
C GLY A 46 -8.96 5.38 -3.34
N VAL A 47 -7.84 6.11 -3.36
CA VAL A 47 -7.83 7.56 -3.61
C VAL A 47 -8.40 7.87 -5.00
N ALA A 48 -7.95 7.16 -6.04
CA ALA A 48 -8.43 7.37 -7.41
C ALA A 48 -9.93 7.07 -7.57
N LEU A 49 -10.47 6.09 -6.84
CA LEU A 49 -11.90 5.82 -6.79
C LEU A 49 -12.67 6.98 -6.16
N ASN A 50 -12.20 7.54 -5.04
CA ASN A 50 -12.84 8.71 -4.41
C ASN A 50 -12.94 9.89 -5.39
N GLU A 51 -11.86 10.19 -6.11
CA GLU A 51 -11.85 11.23 -7.15
C GLU A 51 -12.82 10.89 -8.29
N MET A 52 -12.82 9.64 -8.77
CA MET A 52 -13.71 9.22 -9.85
C MET A 52 -15.19 9.27 -9.44
N ILE A 53 -15.52 8.93 -8.19
CA ILE A 53 -16.87 9.06 -7.63
C ILE A 53 -17.30 10.53 -7.66
N GLY A 54 -16.44 11.45 -7.22
CA GLY A 54 -16.69 12.89 -7.27
C GLY A 54 -16.96 13.38 -8.70
N LEU A 55 -16.14 12.94 -9.66
CA LEU A 55 -16.33 13.27 -11.08
C LEU A 55 -17.62 12.68 -11.66
N CYS A 56 -17.97 11.44 -11.33
CA CYS A 56 -19.21 10.80 -11.81
C CYS A 56 -20.44 11.55 -11.30
N ARG A 57 -20.47 11.91 -10.01
CA ARG A 57 -21.55 12.71 -9.42
C ARG A 57 -21.67 14.09 -10.04
N PHE A 58 -20.54 14.76 -10.28
CA PHE A 58 -20.54 16.06 -10.97
C PHE A 58 -21.15 15.98 -12.38
N LEU A 59 -20.94 14.87 -13.09
CA LEU A 59 -21.50 14.62 -14.41
C LEU A 59 -22.92 14.02 -14.39
N GLY A 60 -23.50 13.77 -13.21
CA GLY A 60 -24.82 13.14 -13.06
C GLY A 60 -24.84 11.62 -13.34
N ASP A 61 -23.69 10.96 -13.42
CA ASP A 61 -23.55 9.51 -13.63
C ASP A 61 -23.55 8.76 -12.28
N GLU A 62 -24.69 8.77 -11.60
CA GLU A 62 -24.85 8.13 -10.28
C GLU A 62 -24.65 6.60 -10.34
N ALA A 63 -25.00 5.95 -11.46
CA ALA A 63 -24.80 4.52 -11.62
C ALA A 63 -23.31 4.15 -11.53
N SER A 64 -22.44 4.89 -12.22
CA SER A 64 -20.99 4.69 -12.12
C SER A 64 -20.45 5.07 -10.74
N ALA A 65 -20.95 6.14 -10.13
CA ALA A 65 -20.56 6.55 -8.78
C ALA A 65 -20.85 5.45 -7.74
N SER A 66 -22.03 4.83 -7.79
CA SER A 66 -22.39 3.71 -6.92
C SER A 66 -21.51 2.48 -7.16
N ALA A 67 -21.19 2.16 -8.42
CA ALA A 67 -20.30 1.04 -8.74
C ALA A 67 -18.89 1.26 -8.17
N TYR A 68 -18.32 2.46 -8.34
CA TYR A 68 -17.00 2.78 -7.79
C TYR A 68 -16.97 2.87 -6.26
N LEU A 69 -18.09 3.25 -5.64
CA LEU A 69 -18.23 3.19 -4.18
C LEU A 69 -18.20 1.74 -3.66
N ALA A 70 -18.84 0.81 -4.37
CA ALA A 70 -18.77 -0.61 -4.03
C ALA A 70 -17.34 -1.15 -4.18
N ASP A 71 -16.64 -0.78 -5.26
CA ASP A 71 -15.25 -1.17 -5.49
C ASP A 71 -14.31 -0.61 -4.42
N HIS A 72 -14.57 0.61 -3.93
CA HIS A 72 -13.82 1.23 -2.83
C HIS A 72 -13.99 0.43 -1.53
N ALA A 73 -15.24 0.12 -1.19
CA ALA A 73 -15.55 -0.66 0.01
C ALA A 73 -14.94 -2.08 -0.05
N GLU A 74 -14.96 -2.72 -1.22
CA GLU A 74 -14.36 -4.04 -1.41
C GLU A 74 -12.83 -4.01 -1.20
N MET A 75 -12.12 -3.06 -1.82
CA MET A 75 -10.67 -2.96 -1.64
C MET A 75 -10.31 -2.57 -0.21
N SER A 76 -11.08 -1.68 0.42
CA SER A 76 -10.93 -1.33 1.84
C SER A 76 -11.02 -2.56 2.74
N ALA A 77 -12.00 -3.43 2.50
CA ALA A 77 -12.18 -4.66 3.25
C ALA A 77 -10.97 -5.60 3.09
N ARG A 78 -10.49 -5.81 1.85
CA ARG A 78 -9.30 -6.65 1.57
C ARG A 78 -8.05 -6.12 2.27
N VAL A 79 -7.80 -4.81 2.16
CA VAL A 79 -6.68 -4.14 2.85
C VAL A 79 -6.75 -4.37 4.35
N ASN A 80 -7.91 -4.17 4.97
CA ASN A 80 -8.06 -4.31 6.41
C ASN A 80 -8.04 -5.77 6.90
N GLN A 81 -8.46 -6.71 6.06
CA GLN A 81 -8.44 -8.13 6.36
C GLN A 81 -7.03 -8.71 6.31
N HIS A 82 -6.26 -8.35 5.28
CA HIS A 82 -4.98 -9.00 4.99
C HIS A 82 -3.77 -8.20 5.46
N ALA A 83 -3.80 -6.88 5.35
CA ALA A 83 -2.60 -6.06 5.51
C ALA A 83 -2.43 -5.43 6.89
N TRP A 84 -3.34 -5.65 7.84
CA TRP A 84 -3.16 -5.15 9.21
C TRP A 84 -2.24 -6.06 10.02
N ASP A 85 -1.11 -5.54 10.47
CA ASP A 85 -0.07 -6.31 11.16
C ASP A 85 -0.15 -6.20 12.70
N GLY A 86 -1.18 -5.52 13.21
CA GLY A 86 -1.46 -5.36 14.65
C GLY A 86 -1.28 -3.93 15.15
N GLU A 87 -0.19 -3.25 14.77
CA GLU A 87 0.08 -1.85 15.12
C GLU A 87 0.15 -0.93 13.89
N TRP A 88 0.53 -1.48 12.74
CA TRP A 88 0.69 -0.78 11.46
C TRP A 88 0.31 -1.71 10.30
N TYR A 89 0.34 -1.19 9.08
CA TYR A 89 0.03 -1.95 7.88
C TYR A 89 1.27 -2.51 7.16
N ILE A 90 1.15 -3.75 6.68
CA ILE A 90 2.11 -4.48 5.84
C ILE A 90 2.31 -3.71 4.53
N ARG A 91 3.54 -3.59 4.03
CA ARG A 91 3.82 -2.79 2.82
C ARG A 91 3.63 -3.56 1.51
N TYR A 92 4.00 -4.84 1.48
CA TYR A 92 3.84 -5.75 0.35
C TYR A 92 3.58 -7.17 0.83
N PHE A 93 3.01 -7.98 -0.07
CA PHE A 93 3.21 -9.42 -0.04
C PHE A 93 4.12 -9.80 -1.19
N ASP A 94 5.13 -10.64 -0.94
CA ASP A 94 5.95 -11.18 -2.02
C ASP A 94 5.19 -12.24 -2.83
N HIS A 95 5.85 -12.83 -3.81
CA HIS A 95 5.22 -13.81 -4.70
C HIS A 95 4.70 -15.08 -3.99
N ASP A 96 5.27 -15.42 -2.83
CA ASP A 96 4.86 -16.57 -2.01
C ASP A 96 3.77 -16.17 -0.99
N GLY A 97 3.38 -14.89 -0.97
CA GLY A 97 2.47 -14.32 0.02
C GLY A 97 3.15 -13.97 1.34
N ALA A 98 4.48 -13.98 1.43
CA ALA A 98 5.18 -13.59 2.65
C ALA A 98 5.17 -12.05 2.80
N PRO A 99 4.93 -11.53 4.01
CA PRO A 99 4.79 -10.10 4.20
C PRO A 99 6.15 -9.37 4.22
N ILE A 100 6.20 -8.19 3.61
CA ILE A 100 7.30 -7.23 3.70
C ILE A 100 6.74 -5.92 4.29
N GLY A 101 7.45 -5.32 5.25
CA GLY A 101 6.92 -4.21 6.02
C GLY A 101 6.05 -4.67 7.20
N SER A 102 6.36 -5.83 7.76
CA SER A 102 5.74 -6.42 8.94
C SER A 102 6.71 -6.50 10.12
N LYS A 103 6.17 -6.52 11.34
CA LYS A 103 6.85 -6.78 12.61
C LYS A 103 7.67 -8.07 12.60
N VAL A 104 7.33 -9.04 11.77
CA VAL A 104 8.06 -10.31 11.64
C VAL A 104 9.36 -10.17 10.83
N ASN A 105 9.50 -9.12 10.02
CA ASN A 105 10.72 -8.90 9.24
C ASN A 105 11.85 -8.40 10.15
N GLN A 106 13.12 -8.75 9.89
CA GLN A 106 14.24 -8.21 10.69
C GLN A 106 14.63 -6.79 10.25
N GLN A 107 14.59 -6.53 8.94
CA GLN A 107 14.86 -5.25 8.28
C GLN A 107 13.65 -4.84 7.45
N GLY A 108 13.48 -3.54 7.21
CA GLY A 108 12.29 -3.00 6.54
C GLY A 108 11.01 -3.40 7.27
N LYS A 109 10.97 -3.27 8.60
CA LYS A 109 9.80 -3.63 9.42
C LYS A 109 8.59 -2.76 9.17
N ILE A 110 8.83 -1.47 8.92
CA ILE A 110 7.78 -0.50 8.70
C ILE A 110 8.21 0.45 7.58
N PHE A 111 7.28 0.78 6.70
CA PHE A 111 7.45 1.71 5.59
C PHE A 111 6.44 2.83 5.72
N LEU A 112 6.89 4.08 5.55
CA LEU A 112 6.07 5.29 5.68
C LEU A 112 4.84 5.24 4.78
N ASN A 113 5.03 4.92 3.50
CA ASN A 113 3.94 4.88 2.53
C ASN A 113 2.92 3.77 2.79
N GLY A 114 3.31 2.71 3.49
CA GLY A 114 2.37 1.69 3.95
C GLY A 114 1.40 2.24 5.01
N GLN A 115 1.73 3.35 5.67
CA GLN A 115 0.97 3.88 6.80
C GLN A 115 0.16 5.13 6.43
N THR A 116 0.73 6.02 5.61
CA THR A 116 0.05 7.27 5.23
C THR A 116 -1.07 7.03 4.21
N TRP A 117 -0.87 6.11 3.26
CA TRP A 117 -1.82 5.89 2.18
C TRP A 117 -3.14 5.23 2.60
N PRO A 118 -3.17 4.28 3.57
CA PRO A 118 -4.43 3.84 4.17
C PRO A 118 -5.27 4.95 4.81
N VAL A 119 -4.62 5.99 5.32
CA VAL A 119 -5.33 7.17 5.85
C VAL A 119 -5.88 8.02 4.71
N LEU A 120 -5.07 8.29 3.69
CA LEU A 120 -5.45 9.12 2.53
C LEU A 120 -6.56 8.48 1.68
N SER A 121 -6.53 7.16 1.50
CA SER A 121 -7.55 6.42 0.75
C SER A 121 -8.89 6.34 1.48
N GLY A 122 -8.89 6.58 2.79
CA GLY A 122 -10.03 6.33 3.67
C GLY A 122 -10.25 4.84 3.97
N PHE A 123 -9.27 3.98 3.70
CA PHE A 123 -9.38 2.56 4.04
C PHE A 123 -9.13 2.27 5.51
N ALA A 124 -8.22 3.02 6.16
CA ALA A 124 -7.95 2.82 7.57
C ALA A 124 -9.12 3.30 8.44
N THR A 125 -9.54 2.46 9.41
CA THR A 125 -10.43 2.94 10.48
C THR A 125 -9.71 4.03 11.31
N PRO A 126 -10.44 4.92 12.01
CA PRO A 126 -9.82 5.97 12.83
C PRO A 126 -8.79 5.43 13.83
N GLU A 127 -9.06 4.27 14.44
CA GLU A 127 -8.18 3.62 15.42
C GLU A 127 -6.91 3.11 14.75
N ARG A 128 -7.04 2.42 13.60
CA ARG A 128 -5.89 1.90 12.85
C ARG A 128 -5.06 3.02 12.23
N ALA A 129 -5.70 4.08 11.74
CA ALA A 129 -5.02 5.27 11.26
C ALA A 129 -4.16 5.90 12.36
N SER A 130 -4.72 6.09 13.55
CA SER A 130 -4.00 6.64 14.70
C SER A 130 -2.83 5.73 15.11
N SER A 131 -3.07 4.43 15.21
CA SER A 131 -2.04 3.43 15.55
C SER A 131 -0.91 3.38 14.51
N ALA A 132 -1.25 3.39 13.22
CA ALA A 132 -0.26 3.37 12.14
C ALA A 132 0.60 4.64 12.12
N LEU A 133 0.00 5.82 12.30
CA LEU A 133 0.74 7.09 12.35
C LEU A 133 1.57 7.23 13.63
N GLU A 134 1.12 6.68 14.75
CA GLU A 134 1.91 6.60 15.98
C GLU A 134 3.11 5.67 15.80
N SER A 135 2.94 4.55 15.06
CA SER A 135 4.04 3.66 14.69
C SER A 135 5.07 4.37 13.79
N VAL A 136 4.62 5.19 12.83
CA VAL A 136 5.51 6.08 12.05
C VAL A 136 6.29 7.01 12.98
N ARG A 137 5.61 7.68 13.91
CA ARG A 137 6.24 8.60 14.87
C ARG A 137 7.29 7.89 15.73
N LYS A 138 7.00 6.67 16.19
CA LYS A 138 7.88 5.88 17.05
C LYS A 138 9.10 5.34 16.31
N HIS A 139 8.94 4.85 15.08
CA HIS A 139 9.97 4.06 14.39
C HIS A 139 10.72 4.82 13.28
N LEU A 140 10.07 5.81 12.66
CA LEU A 140 10.58 6.49 11.47
C LEU A 140 10.94 7.95 11.72
N ASN A 141 10.35 8.60 12.73
CA ASN A 141 10.64 10.00 13.02
C ASN A 141 12.05 10.20 13.59
N THR A 142 12.73 11.24 13.12
CA THR A 142 14.06 11.66 13.58
C THR A 142 14.10 13.18 13.69
N SER A 143 15.18 13.74 14.26
CA SER A 143 15.40 15.19 14.28
C SER A 143 15.62 15.80 12.89
N LYS A 144 15.79 14.97 11.84
CA LYS A 144 16.00 15.38 10.44
C LYS A 144 14.80 15.11 9.54
N GLY A 145 13.70 14.61 10.11
CA GLY A 145 12.50 14.22 9.37
C GLY A 145 12.18 12.73 9.49
N ILE A 146 11.17 12.30 8.75
CA ILE A 146 10.64 10.94 8.79
C ILE A 146 11.35 10.08 7.74
N LYS A 147 11.95 8.98 8.18
CA LYS A 147 12.59 7.99 7.29
C LYS A 147 11.54 7.27 6.43
N LEU A 148 11.94 6.85 5.23
CA LEU A 148 11.08 6.04 4.36
C LEU A 148 10.77 4.67 4.96
N SER A 149 11.76 4.01 5.57
CA SER A 149 11.58 2.71 6.22
C SER A 149 12.60 2.49 7.34
N ALA A 150 12.33 1.54 8.24
CA ALA A 150 13.26 1.14 9.28
C ALA A 150 12.99 -0.30 9.79
N PRO A 151 14.01 -1.00 10.33
CA PRO A 151 15.45 -0.71 10.16
C PRO A 151 15.85 -0.77 8.67
N GLY A 152 16.90 -0.04 8.28
CA GLY A 152 17.42 -0.14 6.91
C GLY A 152 17.96 -1.54 6.61
N TYR A 153 17.93 -1.93 5.34
CA TYR A 153 18.56 -3.18 4.91
C TYR A 153 20.08 -3.06 5.03
N ASN A 154 20.73 -4.13 5.47
CA ASN A 154 22.17 -4.20 5.68
C ASN A 154 22.72 -5.44 4.98
N GLY A 155 23.26 -5.22 3.78
CA GLY A 155 23.64 -6.28 2.85
C GLY A 155 22.64 -6.42 1.71
N PHE A 156 23.12 -6.96 0.59
CA PHE A 156 22.32 -7.16 -0.60
C PHE A 156 21.40 -8.38 -0.45
N ASP A 157 20.13 -8.19 -0.79
CA ASP A 157 19.15 -9.27 -0.91
C ASP A 157 18.45 -9.16 -2.27
N PRO A 158 18.77 -10.05 -3.24
CA PRO A 158 18.20 -9.99 -4.58
C PRO A 158 16.69 -10.24 -4.60
N SER A 159 16.11 -10.84 -3.55
CA SER A 159 14.66 -11.05 -3.48
C SER A 159 13.87 -9.76 -3.28
N LYS A 160 14.53 -8.70 -2.81
CA LYS A 160 13.92 -7.38 -2.53
C LYS A 160 14.32 -6.31 -3.55
N GLY A 161 15.34 -6.56 -4.37
CA GLY A 161 15.81 -5.66 -5.42
C GLY A 161 16.70 -4.52 -4.90
N GLY A 162 16.66 -3.40 -5.63
CA GLY A 162 17.55 -2.25 -5.43
C GLY A 162 17.50 -1.61 -4.03
N VAL A 163 16.43 -1.81 -3.25
CA VAL A 163 16.29 -1.23 -1.91
C VAL A 163 17.41 -1.68 -0.98
N THR A 164 18.03 -2.82 -1.28
CA THR A 164 19.07 -3.47 -0.46
C THR A 164 20.48 -3.16 -0.93
N THR A 165 20.64 -2.41 -2.03
CA THR A 165 21.96 -2.01 -2.54
C THR A 165 22.49 -0.74 -1.88
N TYR A 166 21.63 0.03 -1.21
CA TYR A 166 22.03 1.24 -0.49
C TYR A 166 22.48 0.90 0.93
N PRO A 167 23.57 1.52 1.43
CA PRO A 167 23.90 1.45 2.85
C PRO A 167 22.73 1.92 3.74
N PRO A 168 22.53 1.35 4.93
CA PRO A 168 21.43 1.74 5.80
C PRO A 168 21.56 3.20 6.30
N GLY A 169 20.55 4.03 6.02
CA GLY A 169 20.44 5.42 6.48
C GLY A 169 20.43 6.42 5.35
#